data_AF-A0A8J7C936-F1
#
_entry.id   AF-A0A8J7C936-F1
#
_cell.length_a   1.000
_cell.length_b   1.000
_cell.length_c   1.000
_cell.angle_alpha   90.00
_cell.angle_beta   90.00
_cell.angle_gamma   90.00
#
_symmetry.space_group_name_H-M   'P 1'
#
loop_
_entity.id
_entity.type
_entity.pdbx_description
1 polymer ?
#
loop_
_entity_poly.entity_id
_entity_poly.type
_entity_poly.pdbx_seq_one_letter_code
_entity_poly.pdbx_strand_id
1 'polypeptide(L)' 'MRLKDGFSVNTEEIANDVLVDFDTDGHVITIDIDFASKKLDLQTVEIVDFPIIVRS' A
#
# COMPACT_ATOMS: atom_id res chain seq x y z
N MET A 1 -3.59 4.35 -2.55
CA MET A 1 -2.35 5.13 -2.24
C MET A 1 -1.17 4.47 -2.94
N ARG A 2 -0.41 5.22 -3.76
CA ARG A 2 0.78 4.70 -4.46
C ARG A 2 2.05 4.97 -3.64
N LEU A 3 2.84 3.93 -3.43
CA LEU A 3 4.05 3.95 -2.60
C LEU A 3 5.35 3.90 -3.41
N LYS A 4 5.33 3.25 -4.57
CA LYS A 4 6.49 3.08 -5.45
C LYS A 4 6.06 3.14 -6.91
N ASP A 5 6.96 3.60 -7.78
CA ASP A 5 6.79 3.50 -9.23
C ASP A 5 7.12 2.11 -9.77
N GLY A 6 6.27 1.62 -10.67
CA GLY A 6 6.36 0.29 -11.26
C GLY A 6 5.01 -0.25 -11.71
N PHE A 7 5.03 -1.47 -12.24
CA PHE A 7 3.84 -2.25 -12.60
C PHE A 7 3.54 -3.28 -11.53
N SER A 8 2.26 -3.38 -11.15
CA SER A 8 1.77 -4.50 -10.34
C SER A 8 1.73 -5.77 -11.20
N VAL A 9 2.15 -6.89 -10.63
CA VAL A 9 2.01 -8.21 -11.24
C VAL A 9 1.11 -9.14 -10.42
N ASN A 10 0.80 -8.75 -9.18
CA ASN A 10 -0.06 -9.49 -8.28
C ASN A 10 -0.81 -8.51 -7.36
N THR A 11 -2.07 -8.82 -7.06
CA THR A 11 -2.91 -8.05 -6.14
C THR A 11 -3.51 -9.02 -5.12
N GLU A 12 -3.38 -8.71 -3.84
CA GLU A 12 -3.92 -9.54 -2.76
C GLU A 12 -4.89 -8.74 -1.89
N GLU A 13 -6.01 -9.37 -1.55
CA GLU A 13 -6.93 -8.86 -0.53
C GLU A 13 -6.50 -9.38 0.84
N ILE A 14 -5.97 -8.49 1.68
CA ILE A 14 -5.44 -8.86 3.01
C ILE A 14 -6.47 -8.69 4.13
N ALA A 15 -7.54 -7.95 3.85
CA ALA A 15 -8.70 -7.75 4.70
C ALA A 15 -9.86 -7.28 3.80
N ASN A 16 -11.10 -7.34 4.30
CA ASN A 16 -12.26 -7.03 3.48
C ASN A 16 -12.18 -5.61 2.86
N ASP A 17 -12.12 -5.60 1.54
CA ASP A 17 -11.90 -4.47 0.64
C ASP A 17 -10.62 -3.64 0.97
N VAL A 18 -9.55 -4.34 1.38
CA VAL A 18 -8.18 -3.81 1.50
C VAL A 18 -7.28 -4.61 0.58
N LEU A 19 -6.80 -3.95 -0.48
CA LEU A 19 -5.98 -4.54 -1.53
C LEU A 19 -4.53 -4.04 -1.43
N VAL A 20 -3.59 -4.95 -1.68
CA VAL A 20 -2.16 -4.64 -1.78
C VAL A 20 -1.64 -5.14 -3.13
N ASP A 21 -1.01 -4.23 -3.88
CA ASP A 21 -0.35 -4.53 -5.15
C ASP A 21 1.13 -4.80 -4.93
N PHE A 22 1.66 -5.85 -5.56
CA PHE A 22 3.06 -6.24 -5.50
C PHE A 22 3.72 -6.22 -6.88
N ASP A 23 4.99 -5.83 -6.93
CA ASP A 23 5.84 -6.04 -8.11
C ASP A 23 6.45 -7.45 -8.17
N THR A 24 7.25 -7.71 -9.21
CA THR A 24 7.90 -9.01 -9.45
C THR A 24 8.84 -9.45 -8.33
N ASP A 25 9.35 -8.51 -7.55
CA ASP A 25 10.30 -8.77 -6.46
C ASP A 25 9.57 -8.87 -5.09
N GLY A 26 8.24 -8.73 -5.08
CA GLY A 26 7.41 -8.74 -3.88
C GLY A 26 7.39 -7.42 -3.12
N HIS A 27 7.84 -6.30 -3.71
CA HIS A 27 7.69 -4.99 -3.07
C HIS A 27 6.27 -4.45 -3.26
N VAL A 28 5.75 -3.78 -2.23
CA VAL A 28 4.46 -3.11 -2.30
C VAL A 28 4.53 -1.90 -3.22
N ILE A 29 3.62 -1.84 -4.18
CA ILE A 29 3.45 -0.74 -5.14
C ILE A 29 2.29 0.19 -4.70
N THR A 30 1.16 -0.39 -4.33
CA THR A 30 -0.07 0.34 -3.97
C THR A 30 -0.75 -0.34 -2.78
N ILE A 31 -1.39 0.44 -1.93
CA ILE A 31 -2.40 -0.03 -0.97
C ILE A 31 -3.72 0.68 -1.32
N ASP A 32 -4.78 -0.07 -1.56
CA ASP A 32 -6.11 0.45 -1.86
C ASP A 32 -7.14 -0.02 -0.82
N ILE A 33 -8.06 0.87 -0.45
CA ILE A 33 -9.11 0.59 0.53
C ILE A 33 -10.43 1.09 -0.05
N ASP A 34 -11.32 0.17 -0.39
CA ASP A 34 -12.63 0.57 -0.90
C ASP A 34 -13.47 1.21 0.19
N PHE A 35 -14.18 2.27 -0.19
CA PHE A 35 -14.98 3.08 0.71
C PHE A 35 -14.23 3.51 1.97
N ALA A 36 -12.93 3.82 1.84
CA ALA A 36 -12.06 4.14 2.98
C ALA A 36 -12.68 5.16 3.95
N SER A 37 -13.38 6.18 3.44
CA SER A 37 -14.07 7.20 4.25
C SER A 37 -15.19 6.68 5.15
N LYS A 38 -15.74 5.49 4.87
CA LYS A 38 -16.73 4.82 5.73
C LYS A 38 -16.10 3.86 6.73
N LYS A 39 -14.84 3.46 6.49
CA LYS A 39 -14.13 2.44 7.27
C LYS A 39 -13.09 3.05 8.21
N LEU A 40 -12.50 4.18 7.82
CA LEU A 40 -11.55 4.96 8.58
C LEU A 40 -11.97 6.43 8.54
N ASP A 41 -11.86 7.10 9.68
CA ASP A 41 -11.82 8.56 9.70
C ASP A 41 -10.41 9.00 9.26
N LEU A 42 -10.22 9.13 7.95
CA LEU A 42 -8.94 9.53 7.35
C LEU A 42 -8.69 11.04 7.57
N GLN A 43 -8.41 11.43 8.81
CA GLN A 43 -7.88 12.78 9.12
C GLN A 43 -6.36 12.79 9.10
N THR A 44 -5.74 11.65 9.42
CA THR A 44 -4.29 11.50 9.48
C THR A 44 -3.86 10.21 8.77
N VAL A 45 -2.71 10.27 8.10
CA VAL A 45 -1.98 9.09 7.63
C VAL A 45 -0.69 9.08 8.43
N GLU A 46 -0.51 8.06 9.27
CA GLU A 46 0.68 7.90 10.10
C GLU A 46 1.50 6.71 9.60
N ILE A 47 2.78 6.97 9.37
CA ILE A 47 3.76 5.94 9.03
C ILE A 47 4.56 5.69 10.30
N VAL A 48 4.29 4.56 10.96
CA VAL A 48 4.88 4.23 12.27
C VAL A 48 6.32 3.73 12.13
N ASP A 49 6.63 3.02 11.06
CA ASP A 49 7.98 2.56 10.75
C ASP A 49 8.12 2.32 9.24
N PHE A 50 8.93 3.16 8.57
CA PHE A 50 9.23 2.98 7.15
C PHE A 50 10.75 2.92 6.95
N PRO A 51 11.30 1.74 6.64
CA PRO A 51 12.73 1.60 6.42
C PRO A 51 13.13 2.33 5.14
N ILE A 52 13.81 3.47 5.28
CA ILE A 52 14.42 4.17 4.15
C ILE A 52 15.73 3.44 3.81
N ILE A 53 15.72 2.66 2.73
CA ILE A 53 16.94 2.05 2.20
C ILE A 53 17.70 3.11 1.40
N VAL A 54 18.72 3.70 2.01
CA VAL A 54 19.68 4.57 1.31
C VAL A 54 20.70 3.67 0.60
N ARG A 55 20.78 3.76 -0.73
CA ARG A 55 21.86 3.12 -1.50
C ARG A 55 23.03 4.11 -1.62
N SER A 56 24.22 3.69 -1.17
CA SER A 56 25.50 4.40 -1.31
C SER A 56 26.07 4.26 -2.71
#